data_AF-A0A920SJW3-F1
#
_entry.id   AF-A0A920SJW3-F1
#
_cell.length_a   1.000
_cell.length_b   1.000
_cell.length_c   1.000
_cell.angle_alpha   90.00
_cell.angle_beta   90.00
_cell.angle_gamma   90.00
#
_symmetry.space_group_name_H-M   'P 1'
#
loop_
_entity.id
_entity.type
_entity.pdbx_description
1 polymer ?
#
loop_
_entity_poly.entity_id
_entity_poly.type
_entity_poly.pdbx_seq_one_letter_code
_entity_poly.pdbx_strand_id
1 'polypeptide(L)'
;MISKLNPTFIALTGPTTSGKTQLSCALARILEVEIISMDSRQVYKGMDIGTDKVPDDVRGQVPHHALDLVHPDERYSAGQFARDARDWIKEIIKRDRVPVLAGGTGFFLKAITEPVFSKPPLDSARLKKIRRYLSTLDYRVLAKWVEKLDPGGLLWPLMVALSDESHYRSGVVNRETSFQLA
;
A
#
# COMPACT_ATOMS: atom_id res chain seq x y z
N MET A 1 -22.93 2.83 -24.66
CA MET A 1 -21.61 2.34 -25.10
C MET A 1 -20.56 3.15 -24.39
N ILE A 2 -19.90 2.59 -23.38
CA ILE A 2 -18.87 3.31 -22.62
C ILE A 2 -17.57 3.26 -23.45
N SER A 3 -17.42 4.20 -24.37
CA SER A 3 -16.31 4.27 -25.32
C SER A 3 -15.18 5.15 -24.78
N LYS A 4 -13.96 4.58 -24.75
CA LYS A 4 -12.69 5.08 -24.17
C LYS A 4 -12.67 5.12 -22.63
N LEU A 5 -12.30 4.00 -22.01
CA LEU A 5 -12.09 3.95 -20.57
C LEU A 5 -10.63 3.62 -20.23
N ASN A 6 -9.96 4.56 -19.55
CA ASN A 6 -9.02 4.19 -18.49
C ASN A 6 -9.64 3.04 -17.69
N PRO A 7 -8.90 1.98 -17.33
CA PRO A 7 -9.48 0.77 -16.78
C PRO A 7 -10.49 1.11 -15.67
N THR A 8 -11.77 0.87 -15.96
CA THR A 8 -12.88 1.30 -15.12
C THR A 8 -13.16 0.19 -14.13
N PHE A 9 -13.08 0.52 -12.86
CA PHE A 9 -13.41 -0.37 -11.76
C PHE A 9 -14.46 0.29 -10.87
N ILE A 10 -15.20 -0.52 -10.12
CA ILE A 10 -16.10 -0.04 -9.07
C ILE A 10 -15.32 -0.08 -7.75
N ALA A 11 -15.35 1.02 -6.99
CA ALA A 11 -14.77 1.07 -5.65
C ALA A 11 -15.87 1.06 -4.59
N LEU A 12 -15.93 0.00 -3.79
CA LEU A 12 -16.77 -0.12 -2.61
C LEU A 12 -15.93 0.22 -1.38
N THR A 13 -16.05 1.45 -0.92
CA THR A 13 -15.32 1.98 0.24
C THR A 13 -16.24 2.16 1.45
N GLY A 14 -15.67 2.16 2.65
CA GLY A 14 -16.42 2.33 3.90
C GLY A 14 -15.68 1.75 5.11
N PRO A 15 -16.10 2.11 6.33
CA PRO A 15 -15.44 1.68 7.56
C PRO A 15 -15.55 0.16 7.77
N THR A 16 -14.71 -0.42 8.60
CA THR A 16 -14.80 -1.85 8.99
C THR A 16 -16.21 -2.16 9.49
N THR A 17 -16.71 -3.37 9.20
CA THR A 17 -18.05 -3.83 9.62
C THR A 17 -19.24 -3.14 8.93
N SER A 18 -19.01 -2.29 7.92
CA SER A 18 -20.10 -1.64 7.15
C SER A 18 -20.79 -2.54 6.11
N GLY A 19 -20.60 -3.86 6.14
CA GLY A 19 -21.24 -4.80 5.21
C GLY A 19 -20.69 -4.82 3.77
N LYS A 20 -19.51 -4.24 3.51
CA LYS A 20 -18.91 -4.18 2.15
C LYS A 20 -18.74 -5.54 1.51
N THR A 21 -18.27 -6.53 2.26
CA THR A 21 -18.09 -7.90 1.76
C THR A 21 -19.40 -8.47 1.25
N GLN A 22 -20.47 -8.35 2.03
CA GLN A 22 -21.81 -8.83 1.66
C GLN A 22 -22.34 -8.10 0.42
N LEU A 23 -22.17 -6.78 0.35
CA LEU A 23 -22.56 -5.98 -0.82
C LEU A 23 -21.77 -6.38 -2.09
N SER A 24 -20.45 -6.59 -1.97
CA SER A 24 -19.60 -6.99 -3.09
C SER A 24 -19.97 -8.37 -3.64
N CYS A 25 -20.33 -9.32 -2.76
CA CYS A 25 -20.81 -10.63 -3.19
C CYS A 25 -22.23 -10.56 -3.77
N ALA A 26 -23.11 -9.70 -3.25
CA ALA A 26 -24.44 -9.49 -3.80
C ALA A 26 -24.39 -8.90 -5.22
N LEU A 27 -23.41 -8.03 -5.51
CA LEU A 27 -23.14 -7.50 -6.85
C LEU A 27 -22.86 -8.60 -7.87
N ALA A 28 -22.20 -9.69 -7.47
CA ALA A 28 -21.93 -10.83 -8.35
C ALA A 28 -23.19 -11.59 -8.81
N ARG A 29 -24.34 -11.37 -8.16
CA ARG A 29 -25.63 -11.94 -8.58
C ARG A 29 -26.27 -11.15 -9.74
N ILE A 30 -25.81 -9.94 -9.99
CA ILE A 30 -26.41 -8.99 -10.95
C ILE A 30 -25.43 -8.72 -12.10
N LEU A 31 -24.13 -8.73 -11.81
CA LEU A 31 -23.05 -8.44 -12.75
C LEU A 31 -22.00 -9.56 -12.70
N GLU A 32 -21.35 -9.83 -13.82
CA GLU A 32 -20.18 -10.70 -13.91
C GLU A 32 -18.96 -9.98 -13.32
N VAL A 33 -18.82 -10.00 -11.98
CA VAL A 33 -17.77 -9.27 -11.27
C VAL A 33 -16.65 -10.18 -10.77
N GLU A 34 -15.48 -9.58 -10.57
CA GLU A 34 -14.42 -10.15 -9.75
C GLU A 34 -13.99 -9.13 -8.69
N ILE A 35 -13.79 -9.62 -7.47
CA ILE A 35 -13.53 -8.77 -6.31
C ILE A 35 -12.02 -8.69 -6.08
N ILE A 36 -11.48 -7.49 -5.92
CA ILE A 36 -10.12 -7.24 -5.46
C ILE A 36 -10.23 -6.70 -4.04
N SER A 37 -9.70 -7.45 -3.06
CA SER A 37 -9.68 -6.96 -1.68
C SER A 37 -8.79 -5.73 -1.57
N MET A 38 -9.33 -4.66 -1.01
CA MET A 38 -8.64 -3.41 -0.73
C MET A 38 -8.42 -3.26 0.79
N ASP A 39 -7.96 -4.33 1.42
CA ASP A 39 -7.61 -4.38 2.83
C ASP A 39 -6.14 -4.78 3.02
N SER A 40 -5.35 -3.89 3.65
CA SER A 40 -3.93 -4.10 3.88
C SER A 40 -3.58 -5.30 4.77
N ARG A 41 -4.54 -5.87 5.51
CA ARG A 41 -4.31 -7.02 6.38
C ARG A 41 -4.71 -8.35 5.74
N GLN A 42 -5.63 -8.33 4.78
CA GLN A 42 -6.12 -9.55 4.12
C GLN A 42 -5.12 -10.13 3.09
N VAL A 43 -4.09 -9.36 2.72
CA VAL A 43 -3.00 -9.82 1.85
C VAL A 43 -2.11 -10.88 2.50
N TYR A 44 -2.16 -11.05 3.82
CA TYR A 44 -1.30 -11.97 4.56
C TYR A 44 -1.91 -13.37 4.72
N LYS A 45 -1.08 -14.37 4.44
CA LYS A 45 -1.43 -15.80 4.55
C LYS A 45 -1.72 -16.22 5.99
N GLY A 46 -2.77 -17.00 6.18
CA GLY A 46 -3.14 -17.60 7.47
C GLY A 46 -3.66 -16.63 8.54
N MET A 47 -3.87 -15.35 8.18
CA MET A 47 -4.41 -14.33 9.07
C MET A 47 -5.91 -14.14 8.85
N ASP A 48 -6.73 -15.19 8.97
CA ASP A 48 -8.11 -15.14 8.47
C ASP A 48 -9.09 -14.51 9.47
N ILE A 49 -9.10 -15.00 10.72
CA ILE A 49 -10.08 -14.59 11.74
C ILE A 49 -9.92 -13.11 12.12
N GLY A 50 -8.68 -12.69 12.45
CA GLY A 50 -8.40 -11.33 12.89
C GLY A 50 -8.51 -10.26 11.80
N THR A 51 -8.65 -10.66 10.53
CA THR A 51 -8.75 -9.73 9.40
C THR A 51 -10.10 -9.80 8.68
N ASP A 52 -11.06 -10.55 9.25
CA ASP A 52 -12.40 -10.76 8.69
C ASP A 52 -12.32 -11.19 7.22
N LYS A 53 -11.39 -12.11 6.92
CA LYS A 53 -11.15 -12.56 5.55
C LYS A 53 -12.34 -13.38 5.09
N VAL A 54 -12.77 -13.15 3.85
CA VAL A 54 -13.90 -13.86 3.24
C VAL A 54 -13.66 -15.37 3.35
N PRO A 55 -14.60 -16.18 3.86
CA PRO A 55 -14.41 -17.63 3.95
C PRO A 55 -14.46 -18.30 2.56
N ASP A 56 -13.84 -19.47 2.45
CA ASP A 56 -13.59 -20.13 1.16
C ASP A 56 -14.86 -20.54 0.41
N ASP A 57 -15.94 -20.83 1.13
CA ASP A 57 -17.27 -21.13 0.58
C ASP A 57 -17.86 -19.96 -0.20
N VAL A 58 -17.60 -18.73 0.25
CA VAL A 58 -17.99 -17.49 -0.43
C VAL A 58 -17.00 -17.18 -1.56
N ARG A 59 -15.69 -17.42 -1.37
CA ARG A 59 -14.68 -17.26 -2.44
C ARG A 59 -14.91 -18.20 -3.63
N GLY A 60 -15.47 -19.39 -3.39
CA GLY A 60 -15.83 -20.33 -4.45
C GLY A 60 -16.96 -19.82 -5.37
N GLN A 61 -17.77 -18.87 -4.90
CA GLN A 61 -18.89 -18.30 -5.67
C GLN A 61 -18.49 -17.09 -6.50
N VAL A 62 -17.54 -16.29 -6.02
CA VAL A 62 -17.07 -15.07 -6.69
C VAL A 62 -15.54 -15.02 -6.61
N PRO A 63 -14.80 -14.90 -7.72
CA PRO A 63 -13.34 -14.82 -7.66
C PRO A 63 -12.89 -13.60 -6.83
N HIS A 64 -12.00 -13.87 -5.88
CA HIS A 64 -11.37 -12.86 -5.04
C HIS A 64 -9.86 -12.79 -5.33
N HIS A 65 -9.36 -11.57 -5.51
CA HIS A 65 -7.94 -11.24 -5.66
C HIS A 65 -7.45 -10.51 -4.42
N ALA A 66 -6.13 -10.32 -4.33
CA ALA A 66 -5.45 -9.64 -3.23
C ALA A 66 -5.61 -10.29 -1.85
N LEU A 67 -5.88 -11.60 -1.81
CA LEU A 67 -5.91 -12.40 -0.59
C LEU A 67 -4.70 -13.33 -0.56
N ASP A 68 -4.15 -13.58 0.62
CA ASP A 68 -3.14 -14.63 0.84
C ASP A 68 -1.90 -14.53 -0.09
N LEU A 69 -1.45 -13.31 -0.40
CA LEU A 69 -0.35 -13.05 -1.32
C LEU A 69 1.02 -13.31 -0.69
N VAL A 70 1.22 -12.86 0.55
CA VAL A 70 2.53 -12.83 1.22
C VAL A 70 2.48 -13.46 2.61
N HIS A 71 3.62 -13.92 3.13
CA HIS A 71 3.70 -14.37 4.53
C HIS A 71 3.72 -13.19 5.52
N PRO A 72 3.27 -13.37 6.77
CA PRO A 72 3.19 -12.29 7.77
C PRO A 72 4.52 -11.60 8.11
N ASP A 73 5.65 -12.24 7.85
CA ASP A 73 7.00 -11.71 8.03
C ASP A 73 7.52 -10.91 6.82
N GLU A 74 6.79 -10.92 5.71
CA GLU A 74 7.10 -10.15 4.51
C GLU A 74 6.45 -8.76 4.54
N ARG A 75 7.05 -7.79 3.85
CA ARG A 75 6.45 -6.45 3.71
C ARG A 75 5.64 -6.36 2.43
N TYR A 76 4.39 -5.92 2.53
CA TYR A 76 3.54 -5.57 1.38
C TYR A 76 3.17 -4.09 1.39
N SER A 77 3.52 -3.36 0.33
CA SER A 77 3.38 -1.91 0.25
C SER A 77 2.21 -1.47 -0.61
N ALA A 78 1.65 -0.28 -0.36
CA ALA A 78 0.60 0.31 -1.20
C ALA A 78 1.06 0.50 -2.66
N GLY A 79 2.36 0.78 -2.88
CA GLY A 79 2.92 0.87 -4.23
C GLY A 79 2.98 -0.48 -4.94
N GLN A 80 3.17 -1.57 -4.19
CA GLN A 80 3.08 -2.94 -4.73
C GLN A 80 1.64 -3.32 -5.02
N PHE A 81 0.73 -3.12 -4.07
CA PHE A 81 -0.71 -3.29 -4.29
C PHE A 81 -1.20 -2.55 -5.54
N ALA A 82 -0.78 -1.30 -5.73
CA ALA A 82 -1.21 -0.53 -6.89
C ALA A 82 -0.67 -1.06 -8.23
N ARG A 83 0.46 -1.78 -8.25
CA ARG A 83 0.93 -2.47 -9.46
C ARG A 83 0.10 -3.72 -9.70
N ASP A 84 0.01 -4.57 -8.69
CA ASP A 84 -0.70 -5.84 -8.75
C ASP A 84 -2.18 -5.62 -9.11
N ALA A 85 -2.84 -4.66 -8.46
CA ALA A 85 -4.23 -4.29 -8.74
C ALA A 85 -4.45 -3.79 -10.17
N ARG A 86 -3.52 -3.02 -10.74
CA ARG A 86 -3.63 -2.59 -12.15
C ARG A 86 -3.54 -3.78 -13.10
N ASP A 87 -2.75 -4.80 -12.75
CA ASP A 87 -2.64 -6.00 -13.57
C ASP A 87 -3.87 -6.89 -13.40
N TRP A 88 -4.37 -7.12 -12.18
CA TRP A 88 -5.64 -7.82 -11.96
C TRP A 88 -6.80 -7.13 -12.68
N ILE A 89 -6.92 -5.80 -12.60
CA ILE A 89 -7.96 -5.05 -13.29
C ILE A 89 -7.91 -5.30 -14.81
N LYS A 90 -6.71 -5.26 -15.42
CA LYS A 90 -6.56 -5.55 -16.85
C LYS A 90 -7.00 -6.98 -17.18
N GLU A 91 -6.58 -7.97 -16.39
CA GLU A 91 -6.93 -9.37 -16.63
C GLU A 91 -8.41 -9.67 -16.38
N ILE A 92 -9.05 -8.98 -15.44
CA ILE A 92 -10.50 -9.07 -15.22
C ILE A 92 -11.26 -8.49 -16.42
N ILE A 93 -10.87 -7.30 -16.89
CA ILE A 93 -11.48 -6.66 -18.07
C ILE A 93 -11.30 -7.52 -19.32
N LYS A 94 -10.12 -8.14 -19.52
CA LYS A 94 -9.88 -9.07 -20.63
C LYS A 94 -10.78 -10.30 -20.61
N ARG A 95 -11.30 -10.68 -19.45
CA ARG A 95 -12.26 -11.78 -19.28
C ARG A 95 -13.72 -11.30 -19.40
N ASP A 96 -13.95 -10.08 -19.90
CA ASP A 96 -15.26 -9.42 -19.99
C ASP A 96 -16.00 -9.31 -18.65
N ARG A 97 -15.23 -9.19 -17.56
CA ARG A 97 -15.74 -9.07 -16.19
C ARG A 97 -15.52 -7.68 -15.62
N VAL A 98 -16.31 -7.31 -14.63
CA VAL A 98 -16.25 -6.00 -13.96
C VAL A 98 -15.36 -6.09 -12.72
N PRO A 99 -14.23 -5.36 -12.65
CA PRO A 99 -13.39 -5.31 -11.46
C PRO A 99 -14.08 -4.51 -10.35
N VAL A 100 -14.17 -5.09 -9.16
CA VAL A 100 -14.73 -4.43 -7.96
C VAL A 100 -13.68 -4.41 -6.87
N LEU A 101 -13.19 -3.22 -6.52
CA LEU A 101 -12.33 -3.03 -5.34
C LEU A 101 -13.20 -2.88 -4.11
N ALA A 102 -13.07 -3.79 -3.14
CA ALA A 102 -13.84 -3.77 -1.90
C ALA A 102 -12.92 -3.72 -0.68
N GLY A 103 -13.06 -2.71 0.17
CA GLY A 103 -12.26 -2.63 1.39
C GLY A 103 -12.23 -1.26 2.06
N GLY A 104 -11.46 -1.16 3.13
CA GLY A 104 -11.35 0.05 3.96
C GLY A 104 -10.02 0.80 3.84
N THR A 105 -9.03 0.27 3.13
CA THR A 105 -7.69 0.89 3.07
C THR A 105 -7.67 2.01 2.04
N GLY A 106 -8.08 3.22 2.44
CA GLY A 106 -8.12 4.40 1.55
C GLY A 106 -6.77 4.71 0.89
N PHE A 107 -5.66 4.41 1.55
CA PHE A 107 -4.33 4.60 0.98
C PHE A 107 -4.03 3.67 -0.21
N PHE A 108 -4.61 2.47 -0.24
CA PHE A 108 -4.54 1.56 -1.38
C PHE A 108 -5.30 2.11 -2.58
N LEU A 109 -6.52 2.63 -2.35
CA LEU A 109 -7.29 3.30 -3.39
C LEU A 109 -6.50 4.48 -3.98
N LYS A 110 -5.97 5.34 -3.09
CA LYS A 110 -5.17 6.50 -3.48
C LYS A 110 -3.96 6.10 -4.32
N ALA A 111 -3.25 5.03 -3.95
CA ALA A 111 -2.07 4.56 -4.68
C ALA A 111 -2.41 4.03 -6.09
N ILE A 112 -3.63 3.54 -6.31
CA ILE A 112 -4.11 3.12 -7.63
C ILE A 112 -4.48 4.33 -8.48
N THR A 113 -5.20 5.29 -7.90
CA THR A 113 -5.75 6.45 -8.63
C THR A 113 -4.73 7.57 -8.84
N GLU A 114 -3.73 7.69 -7.97
CA GLU A 114 -2.74 8.76 -7.96
C GLU A 114 -1.31 8.22 -7.84
N PRO A 115 -0.31 8.91 -8.41
CA PRO A 115 1.08 8.64 -8.11
C PRO A 115 1.37 8.87 -6.62
N VAL A 116 1.77 7.83 -5.89
CA VAL A 116 2.12 7.93 -4.46
C VAL A 116 3.31 8.89 -4.24
N PHE A 117 4.23 8.92 -5.18
CA PHE A 117 5.40 9.81 -5.18
C PHE A 117 5.98 9.91 -6.60
N SER A 118 6.27 11.13 -7.06
CA SER A 118 7.06 11.35 -8.27
C SER A 118 8.54 11.39 -7.91
N LYS A 119 9.23 10.26 -8.09
CA LYS A 119 10.68 10.21 -7.88
C LYS A 119 11.39 10.80 -9.10
N PRO A 120 12.26 11.82 -8.94
CA PRO A 120 13.11 12.25 -10.04
C PRO A 120 14.01 11.07 -10.48
N PRO A 121 14.40 10.96 -11.75
CA PRO A 121 15.31 9.92 -12.19
C PRO A 121 16.62 10.03 -11.40
N LEU A 122 16.95 8.98 -10.64
CA LEU A 122 18.18 8.90 -9.86
C LEU A 122 19.07 7.80 -10.44
N ASP A 123 20.30 8.15 -10.80
CA ASP A 123 21.32 7.21 -11.22
C ASP A 123 21.61 6.19 -10.09
N SER A 124 21.38 4.91 -10.39
CA SER A 124 21.55 3.79 -9.45
C SER A 124 23.01 3.60 -9.02
N ALA A 125 23.98 3.86 -9.91
CA ALA A 125 25.39 3.79 -9.59
C ALA A 125 25.79 4.92 -8.62
N ARG A 126 25.29 6.13 -8.87
CA ARG A 126 25.46 7.28 -7.98
C ARG A 126 24.82 7.03 -6.61
N LEU A 127 23.61 6.49 -6.55
CA LEU A 127 22.94 6.14 -5.29
C LEU A 127 23.73 5.12 -4.47
N LYS A 128 24.29 4.09 -5.11
CA LYS A 128 25.11 3.08 -4.42
C LYS A 128 26.38 3.68 -3.84
N LYS A 129 27.05 4.58 -4.57
CA LYS A 129 28.22 5.32 -4.10
C LYS A 129 27.88 6.21 -2.90
N ILE A 130 26.79 6.96 -2.99
CA ILE A 130 26.32 7.83 -1.90
C ILE A 130 25.99 7.00 -0.66
N ARG A 131 25.23 5.91 -0.79
CA ARG A 131 24.92 5.02 0.35
C ARG A 131 26.17 4.47 1.02
N ARG A 132 27.15 4.02 0.24
CA ARG A 132 28.44 3.52 0.77
C ARG A 132 29.22 4.62 1.49
N TYR A 133 29.20 5.85 0.99
CA TYR A 133 29.85 6.96 1.66
C TYR A 133 29.12 7.33 2.97
N LEU A 134 27.80 7.48 2.94
CA LEU A 134 27.01 7.84 4.12
C LEU A 134 27.10 6.78 5.23
N SER A 135 27.22 5.49 4.90
CA SER A 135 27.41 4.44 5.91
C SER A 135 28.75 4.50 6.64
N THR A 136 29.72 5.29 6.16
CA THR A 136 31.01 5.50 6.86
C THR A 136 30.97 6.68 7.84
N LEU A 137 29.90 7.49 7.81
CA LEU A 137 29.77 8.68 8.63
C LEU A 137 28.98 8.38 9.91
N ASP A 138 29.36 9.04 10.99
CA ASP A 138 28.60 9.03 12.24
C ASP A 138 27.25 9.74 12.06
N TYR A 139 26.22 9.22 12.74
CA TYR A 139 24.87 9.77 12.72
C TYR A 139 24.82 11.28 13.02
N ARG A 140 25.66 11.79 13.92
CA ARG A 140 25.69 13.22 14.28
C ARG A 140 26.13 14.08 13.10
N VAL A 141 27.01 13.57 12.24
CA VAL A 141 27.44 14.26 11.02
C VAL A 141 26.28 14.28 10.02
N LEU A 142 25.60 13.15 9.85
CA LEU A 142 24.44 13.04 8.97
C LEU A 142 23.30 13.97 9.39
N ALA A 143 23.02 14.07 10.69
CA ALA A 143 22.01 14.97 11.24
C ALA A 143 22.30 16.44 10.91
N LYS A 144 23.56 16.89 11.08
CA LYS A 144 23.97 18.26 10.69
C LYS A 144 23.82 18.52 9.19
N TRP A 145 24.08 17.51 8.36
CA TRP A 145 23.94 17.64 6.92
C TRP A 145 22.47 17.81 6.53
N VAL A 146 21.57 17.07 7.16
CA VAL A 146 20.12 17.20 6.89
C VAL A 146 19.58 18.53 7.40
N GLU A 147 19.98 19.00 8.57
CA GLU A 147 19.62 20.34 9.06
C GLU A 147 20.04 21.45 8.07
N LYS A 148 21.21 21.29 7.44
CA LYS A 148 21.72 22.28 6.47
C LYS A 148 21.06 22.16 5.08
N LEU A 149 20.77 20.94 4.63
CA LEU A 149 20.24 20.67 3.29
C LEU A 149 18.72 20.78 3.22
N ASP A 150 18.05 20.56 4.34
CA ASP A 150 16.60 20.67 4.50
C ASP A 150 16.24 21.25 5.88
N PRO A 151 16.44 22.57 6.06
CA PRO A 151 16.17 23.25 7.32
C PRO A 151 14.68 23.22 7.74
N GLY A 152 13.77 22.82 6.85
CA GLY A 152 12.35 22.64 7.13
C GLY A 152 11.98 21.27 7.72
N GLY A 153 12.93 20.32 7.78
CA GLY A 153 12.71 19.00 8.38
C GLY A 153 11.82 18.04 7.58
N LEU A 154 11.52 18.34 6.32
CA LEU A 154 10.73 17.48 5.43
C LEU A 154 11.38 16.11 5.15
N LEU A 155 12.70 16.01 5.28
CA LEU A 155 13.51 14.81 5.13
C LEU A 155 13.71 14.06 6.45
N TRP A 156 13.28 14.62 7.59
CA TRP A 156 13.41 13.98 8.90
C TRP A 156 12.68 12.63 8.99
N PRO A 157 11.41 12.49 8.52
CA PRO A 157 10.73 11.19 8.48
C PRO A 157 11.48 10.17 7.59
N LEU A 158 12.14 10.65 6.54
CA LEU A 158 12.91 9.82 5.61
C LEU A 158 14.23 9.35 6.25
N MET A 159 14.89 10.19 7.05
CA MET A 159 16.05 9.79 7.86
C MET A 159 15.68 8.72 8.89
N VAL A 160 14.55 8.88 9.58
CA VAL A 160 14.05 7.91 10.56
C VAL A 160 13.74 6.57 9.87
N ALA A 161 13.13 6.60 8.69
CA ALA A 161 12.84 5.39 7.92
C ALA A 161 14.09 4.68 7.34
N LEU A 162 15.23 5.39 7.23
CA LEU A 162 16.49 4.87 6.70
C LEU A 162 17.51 4.50 7.78
N SER A 163 17.29 4.88 9.04
CA SER A 163 18.12 4.50 10.17
C SER A 163 17.53 3.24 10.83
N ASP A 164 18.41 2.28 11.11
CA ASP A 164 18.04 1.01 11.73
C ASP A 164 17.35 1.25 13.09
N GLU A 165 16.31 0.46 13.43
CA GLU A 165 15.45 0.64 14.62
C GLU A 165 16.23 0.71 15.96
N SER A 166 17.47 0.22 15.96
CA SER A 166 18.38 0.25 17.11
C SER A 166 18.64 1.65 17.67
N HIS A 167 18.54 2.71 16.84
CA HIS A 167 18.79 4.09 17.28
C HIS A 167 17.57 4.80 17.86
N TYR A 168 16.37 4.22 17.74
CA TYR A 168 15.17 4.76 18.38
C TYR A 168 15.20 4.58 19.92
N ARG A 169 15.94 3.56 20.40
CA ARG A 169 16.05 3.23 21.83
C ARG A 169 17.01 4.11 22.62
N SER A 170 17.89 4.89 21.98
CA SER A 170 18.88 5.70 22.69
C SER A 170 18.36 7.07 23.17
N GLY A 171 17.05 7.31 23.13
CA GLY A 171 16.42 8.44 23.83
C GLY A 171 16.70 9.84 23.26
N VAL A 172 17.24 9.94 22.04
CA VAL A 172 17.57 11.23 21.41
C VAL A 172 16.37 11.83 20.63
N VAL A 173 15.32 11.03 20.39
CA VAL A 173 14.11 11.49 19.69
C VAL A 173 13.03 11.82 20.73
N ASN A 174 12.82 13.11 20.96
CA ASN A 174 11.75 13.57 21.84
C ASN A 174 10.39 13.21 21.23
N ARG A 175 9.51 12.58 22.03
CA ARG A 175 8.23 12.00 21.59
C ARG A 175 7.21 13.03 21.07
N GLU A 176 7.46 14.33 21.19
CA GLU A 176 6.48 15.37 20.92
C GLU A 176 6.33 15.72 19.43
N THR A 177 7.32 15.43 18.58
CA THR A 177 7.26 15.82 17.15
C THR A 177 6.42 14.85 16.30
N SER A 178 5.97 13.73 16.85
CA SER A 178 5.19 12.71 16.13
C SER A 178 3.69 13.03 16.02
N PHE A 179 3.19 14.05 16.72
CA PHE A 179 1.75 14.34 16.81
C PHE A 179 1.26 15.52 15.95
N GLN A 180 2.14 16.27 15.27
CA GLN A 180 1.74 17.47 14.53
C GLN A 180 1.60 17.32 13.00
N LEU A 181 1.72 16.11 12.45
CA LEU A 181 1.54 15.85 11.01
C LEU A 181 0.62 14.66 10.71
N ALA A 182 -0.43 14.48 11.51
CA ALA A 182 -1.57 13.63 11.19
C ALA A 182 -2.74 14.48 10.67
#